data_AF-A0AAD7NDR2-F1
#
_entry.id   AF-A0AAD7NDR2-F1
#
_cell.length_a   1.000
_cell.length_b   1.000
_cell.length_c   1.000
_cell.angle_alpha   90.00
_cell.angle_beta   90.00
_cell.angle_gamma   90.00
#
_symmetry.space_group_name_H-M   'P 1'
#
loop_
_entity.id
_entity.type
_entity.pdbx_description
1 polymer ?
#
loop_
_entity_poly.entity_id
_entity_poly.type
_entity_poly.pdbx_seq_one_letter_code
_entity_poly.pdbx_strand_id
1 'polypeptide(L)'
;MPAHLVHMCVVTHLAYYVTHCRHTTGYLFRNINRHGQISRLDQYITSARYLHLLRSRLEDIGIDAALFGTHCARRGGAQWHFDRGVSVSFICIMGGWSTDFRTSSVWVYIINMVDSEHWDRTTFYDPNHVGPTCWQCGSRKLYF
;
A
#
# COMPACT_ATOMS: atom_id res chain seq x y z
N MET A 1 -14.47 -2.27 12.28
CA MET A 1 -13.01 -2.46 12.09
C MET A 1 -12.45 -3.04 13.38
N PRO A 2 -11.60 -4.07 13.35
CA PRO A 2 -10.97 -4.62 14.57
C PRO A 2 -10.26 -3.53 15.38
N ALA A 3 -10.29 -3.61 16.71
CA ALA A 3 -9.73 -2.59 17.61
C ALA A 3 -8.26 -2.26 17.29
N HIS A 4 -7.47 -3.26 16.94
CA HIS A 4 -6.05 -3.08 16.59
C HIS A 4 -5.81 -2.37 15.24
N LEU A 5 -6.84 -2.17 14.39
CA LEU A 5 -6.71 -1.48 13.09
C LEU A 5 -7.31 -0.08 13.10
N VAL A 6 -7.90 0.39 14.22
CA VAL A 6 -8.57 1.69 14.30
C VAL A 6 -7.62 2.84 13.91
N HIS A 7 -6.34 2.73 14.28
CA HIS A 7 -5.31 3.70 13.90
C HIS A 7 -4.94 3.68 12.41
N MET A 8 -5.43 2.72 11.62
CA MET A 8 -5.26 2.66 10.16
C MET A 8 -6.49 3.21 9.41
N CYS A 9 -7.52 3.68 10.12
CA CYS A 9 -8.74 4.19 9.48
C CYS A 9 -8.47 5.50 8.73
N VAL A 10 -8.40 5.41 7.39
CA VAL A 10 -8.17 6.57 6.51
C VAL A 10 -9.24 7.65 6.71
N VAL A 11 -10.51 7.27 6.92
CA VAL A 11 -11.60 8.23 7.17
C VAL A 11 -11.35 9.03 8.46
N THR A 12 -10.87 8.38 9.51
CA THR A 12 -10.55 9.04 10.78
C THR A 12 -9.40 10.02 10.61
N HIS A 13 -8.32 9.62 9.93
CA HIS A 13 -7.18 10.49 9.66
C HIS A 13 -7.53 11.65 8.73
N LEU A 14 -8.38 11.41 7.74
CA LEU A 14 -8.86 12.44 6.84
C LEU A 14 -9.75 13.45 7.58
N ALA A 15 -10.65 12.99 8.43
CA ALA A 15 -11.48 13.86 9.27
C ALA A 15 -10.61 14.71 10.22
N TYR A 16 -9.60 14.09 10.85
CA TYR A 16 -8.63 14.82 11.68
C TYR A 16 -7.87 15.87 10.87
N TYR A 17 -7.41 15.52 9.67
CA TYR A 17 -6.72 16.45 8.78
C TYR A 17 -7.62 17.64 8.39
N VAL A 18 -8.85 17.39 7.94
CA VAL A 18 -9.80 18.44 7.52
C VAL A 18 -10.15 19.37 8.67
N THR A 19 -10.44 18.82 9.86
CA THR A 19 -10.74 19.61 11.06
C THR A 19 -9.56 20.47 11.52
N HIS A 20 -8.32 19.95 11.38
CA HIS A 20 -7.11 20.68 11.71
C HIS A 20 -6.78 21.80 10.70
N CYS A 21 -6.94 21.55 9.40
CA CYS A 21 -6.62 22.51 8.35
C CYS A 21 -7.62 23.66 8.28
N ARG A 22 -8.89 23.42 8.61
CA ARG A 22 -9.99 24.42 8.60
C ARG A 22 -10.22 25.07 7.23
N HIS A 23 -9.76 24.45 6.15
CA HIS A 23 -10.05 24.90 4.79
C HIS A 23 -11.33 24.24 4.31
N THR A 24 -12.27 25.02 3.78
CA THR A 24 -13.57 24.53 3.27
C THR A 24 -13.60 24.46 1.74
N THR A 25 -12.60 25.01 1.06
CA THR A 25 -12.52 25.10 -0.40
C THR A 25 -11.10 24.84 -0.92
N GLY A 26 -11.00 24.53 -2.22
CA GLY A 26 -9.73 24.31 -2.90
C GLY A 26 -9.22 22.87 -2.79
N TYR A 27 -7.91 22.69 -2.91
CA TYR A 27 -7.27 21.38 -2.80
C TYR A 27 -7.38 20.81 -1.39
N LEU A 28 -7.78 19.53 -1.32
CA LEU A 28 -7.86 18.79 -0.06
C LEU A 28 -6.51 18.72 0.63
N PHE A 29 -5.45 18.30 -0.09
CA PHE A 29 -4.09 18.29 0.44
C PHE A 29 -3.29 19.46 -0.13
N ARG A 30 -3.03 20.45 0.72
CA ARG A 30 -2.24 21.63 0.34
C ARG A 30 -0.76 21.40 0.58
N ASN A 31 0.07 22.20 -0.11
CA ASN A 31 1.53 22.16 0.05
C ASN A 31 1.92 22.35 1.53
N ILE A 32 2.96 21.63 1.97
CA ILE A 32 3.45 21.65 3.35
C ILE A 32 4.89 22.14 3.32
N ASN A 33 5.22 23.20 4.05
CA ASN A 33 6.58 23.75 4.07
C ASN A 33 7.55 22.86 4.87
N ARG A 34 8.85 23.19 4.85
CA ARG A 34 9.90 22.41 5.56
C ARG A 34 9.69 22.29 7.07
N HIS A 35 8.90 23.18 7.66
CA HIS A 35 8.56 23.20 9.08
C HIS A 35 7.28 22.41 9.39
N GLY A 36 6.72 21.69 8.41
CA GLY A 36 5.49 20.91 8.58
C GLY A 36 4.21 21.75 8.55
N GLN A 37 4.29 23.04 8.19
CA GLN A 37 3.13 23.92 8.17
C GLN A 37 2.41 23.85 6.82
N ILE A 38 1.09 23.72 6.87
CA ILE A 38 0.21 23.63 5.70
C ILE A 38 0.01 25.03 5.11
N SER A 39 0.16 25.14 3.79
CA SER A 39 0.03 26.39 3.05
C SER A 39 -1.40 26.92 3.10
N ARG A 40 -1.53 28.24 3.31
CA ARG A 40 -2.83 28.94 3.19
C ARG A 40 -3.24 29.19 1.74
N LEU A 41 -2.27 29.14 0.81
CA LEU A 41 -2.54 29.27 -0.61
C LEU A 41 -3.21 28.01 -1.13
N ASP A 42 -4.09 28.15 -2.12
CA ASP A 42 -4.75 27.03 -2.77
C ASP A 42 -3.80 26.35 -3.78
N GLN A 43 -2.78 25.69 -3.23
CA GLN A 43 -1.74 24.99 -3.98
C GLN A 43 -1.67 23.56 -3.49
N TYR A 44 -1.87 22.61 -4.41
CA TYR A 44 -1.77 21.19 -4.11
C TYR A 44 -0.35 20.79 -3.66
N ILE A 45 -0.26 19.75 -2.85
CA ILE A 45 1.03 19.12 -2.54
C ILE A 45 1.55 18.37 -3.77
N THR A 46 2.81 18.61 -4.16
CA THR A 46 3.43 17.89 -5.27
C THR A 46 3.80 16.47 -4.87
N SER A 47 3.83 15.53 -5.81
CA SER A 47 4.25 14.14 -5.56
C SER A 47 5.66 14.06 -4.98
N ALA A 48 6.57 14.93 -5.43
CA ALA A 48 7.93 15.02 -4.88
C ALA A 48 7.93 15.47 -3.41
N ARG A 49 7.09 16.45 -3.06
CA ARG A 49 6.96 16.91 -1.67
C ARG A 49 6.34 15.84 -0.78
N TYR A 50 5.27 15.19 -1.24
CA TYR A 50 4.67 14.05 -0.56
C TYR A 50 5.70 12.95 -0.30
N LEU A 51 6.45 12.55 -1.33
CA LEU A 51 7.44 11.47 -1.21
C LEU A 51 8.56 11.83 -0.24
N HIS A 52 9.03 13.08 -0.25
CA HIS A 52 10.01 13.56 0.72
C HIS A 52 9.48 13.48 2.17
N LEU A 53 8.24 13.89 2.42
CA LEU A 53 7.62 13.79 3.75
C LEU A 53 7.45 12.33 4.18
N LEU A 54 7.00 11.47 3.27
CA LEU A 54 6.86 10.04 3.54
C LEU A 54 8.20 9.41 3.92
N ARG A 55 9.24 9.65 3.12
CA ARG A 55 10.59 9.11 3.33
C ARG A 55 11.18 9.57 4.66
N SER A 56 11.07 10.86 4.98
CA SER A 56 11.48 11.39 6.28
C SER A 56 10.79 10.69 7.45
N ARG A 57 9.49 10.39 7.34
CA ARG A 57 8.75 9.65 8.39
C ARG A 57 9.12 8.18 8.49
N LEU A 58 9.52 7.55 7.38
CA LEU A 58 10.02 6.17 7.38
C LEU A 58 11.40 6.08 8.02
N GLU A 59 12.28 7.04 7.72
CA GLU A 59 13.61 7.16 8.33
C GLU A 59 13.50 7.39 9.85
N ASP A 60 12.58 8.24 10.30
CA ASP A 60 12.31 8.50 11.72
C ASP A 60 12.00 7.21 12.52
N ILE A 61 11.46 6.18 11.86
CA ILE A 61 11.10 4.88 12.46
C ILE A 61 12.06 3.76 12.06
N GLY A 62 13.22 4.08 11.47
CA GLY A 62 14.26 3.12 11.12
C GLY A 62 13.96 2.23 9.91
N ILE A 63 13.01 2.63 9.05
CA ILE A 63 12.70 1.93 7.80
C ILE A 63 13.48 2.56 6.65
N ASP A 64 14.13 1.74 5.83
CA ASP A 64 14.82 2.20 4.63
C ASP A 64 13.83 2.83 3.63
N ALA A 65 13.86 4.16 3.58
CA ALA A 65 13.02 4.97 2.72
C ALA A 65 13.33 4.85 1.22
N ALA A 66 14.51 4.34 0.84
CA ALA A 66 14.89 4.15 -0.56
C ALA A 66 13.99 3.12 -1.26
N LEU A 67 13.43 2.18 -0.49
CA LEU A 67 12.50 1.16 -0.98
C LEU A 67 11.11 1.71 -1.33
N PHE A 68 10.82 2.97 -0.97
CA PHE A 68 9.50 3.57 -1.13
C PHE A 68 9.51 4.66 -2.22
N GLY A 69 8.69 4.45 -3.24
CA GLY A 69 8.45 5.37 -4.35
C GLY A 69 7.00 5.87 -4.42
N THR A 70 6.66 6.64 -5.45
CA THR A 70 5.31 7.21 -5.64
C THR A 70 4.19 6.18 -5.75
N HIS A 71 4.51 4.95 -6.15
CA HIS A 71 3.55 3.85 -6.28
C HIS A 71 3.50 2.90 -5.07
N CYS A 72 4.29 3.14 -4.01
CA CYS A 72 4.38 2.21 -2.88
C CYS A 72 3.03 1.95 -2.21
N ALA A 73 2.22 3.00 -1.97
CA ALA A 73 0.89 2.87 -1.37
C ALA A 73 -0.09 2.10 -2.27
N ARG A 74 -0.01 2.31 -3.59
CA ARG A 74 -0.86 1.59 -4.56
C ARG A 74 -0.50 0.11 -4.61
N ARG A 75 0.79 -0.21 -4.65
CA ARG A 75 1.31 -1.59 -4.62
C ARG A 75 0.96 -2.27 -3.29
N GLY A 76 1.33 -1.67 -2.17
CA GLY A 76 1.08 -2.20 -0.83
C GLY A 76 -0.41 -2.37 -0.54
N GLY A 77 -1.25 -1.42 -0.98
CA GLY A 77 -2.70 -1.54 -0.89
C GLY A 77 -3.25 -2.74 -1.65
N ALA A 78 -2.88 -2.91 -2.92
CA ALA A 78 -3.30 -4.08 -3.70
C ALA A 78 -2.86 -5.40 -3.05
N GLN A 79 -1.60 -5.44 -2.61
CA GLN A 79 -1.00 -6.57 -1.92
C GLN A 79 -1.74 -6.94 -0.62
N TRP A 80 -1.99 -5.95 0.24
CA TRP A 80 -2.67 -6.14 1.53
C TRP A 80 -4.12 -6.66 1.39
N HIS A 81 -4.84 -6.23 0.34
CA HIS A 81 -6.19 -6.71 0.04
C HIS A 81 -6.16 -8.14 -0.51
N PHE A 82 -5.21 -8.44 -1.40
CA PHE A 82 -5.03 -9.77 -1.95
C PHE A 82 -4.73 -10.80 -0.85
N ASP A 83 -3.83 -10.47 0.09
CA ASP A 83 -3.51 -11.30 1.26
C ASP A 83 -4.72 -11.59 2.18
N ARG A 84 -5.80 -10.80 2.05
CA ARG A 84 -7.05 -10.98 2.80
C ARG A 84 -8.14 -11.71 2.00
N GLY A 85 -7.77 -12.28 0.86
CA GLY A 85 -8.69 -13.02 0.00
C GLY A 85 -9.65 -12.13 -0.79
N VAL A 86 -9.38 -10.82 -0.89
CA VAL A 86 -10.16 -9.95 -1.76
C VAL A 86 -9.86 -10.32 -3.22
N SER A 87 -10.90 -10.51 -4.02
CA SER A 87 -10.74 -10.91 -5.42
C SER A 87 -9.97 -9.87 -6.23
N VAL A 88 -9.15 -10.34 -7.17
CA VAL A 88 -8.36 -9.45 -8.06
C VAL A 88 -9.28 -8.51 -8.84
N SER A 89 -10.45 -8.98 -9.29
CA SER A 89 -11.45 -8.13 -9.95
C SER A 89 -11.90 -6.96 -9.08
N PHE A 90 -12.16 -7.20 -7.79
CA PHE A 90 -12.59 -6.14 -6.87
C PHE A 90 -11.44 -5.18 -6.56
N ILE A 91 -10.21 -5.68 -6.41
CA ILE A 91 -9.01 -4.84 -6.27
C ILE A 91 -8.83 -3.95 -7.51
N CYS A 92 -9.05 -4.50 -8.72
CA CYS A 92 -9.01 -3.73 -9.96
C CYS A 92 -10.01 -2.58 -9.94
N ILE A 93 -11.27 -2.86 -9.60
CA ILE A 93 -12.33 -1.85 -9.50
C ILE A 93 -11.94 -0.75 -8.50
N MET A 94 -11.52 -1.14 -7.29
CA MET A 94 -11.19 -0.19 -6.23
C MET A 94 -9.95 0.65 -6.53
N GLY A 95 -8.96 0.09 -7.23
CA GLY A 95 -7.73 0.80 -7.58
C GLY A 95 -7.70 1.39 -8.98
N GLY A 96 -8.84 1.42 -9.68
CA GLY A 96 -8.98 2.03 -11.01
C GLY A 96 -8.14 1.35 -12.09
N TRP A 97 -7.97 0.03 -12.01
CA TRP A 97 -7.37 -0.78 -13.07
C TRP A 97 -8.44 -1.35 -14.00
N SER A 98 -8.00 -1.71 -15.21
CA SER A 98 -8.80 -2.52 -16.10
C SER A 98 -9.14 -3.86 -15.45
N THR A 99 -10.39 -4.31 -15.62
CA THR A 99 -10.80 -5.68 -15.33
C THR A 99 -10.47 -6.64 -16.48
N ASP A 100 -10.04 -6.12 -17.64
CA ASP A 100 -9.33 -6.93 -18.64
C ASP A 100 -7.90 -7.18 -18.15
N PHE A 101 -7.66 -8.40 -17.69
CA PHE A 101 -6.43 -8.81 -17.03
C PHE A 101 -5.20 -8.87 -17.96
N ARG A 102 -5.38 -8.84 -19.27
CA ARG A 102 -4.28 -9.00 -20.25
C ARG A 102 -3.25 -7.87 -20.20
N THR A 103 -3.64 -6.68 -19.74
CA THR A 103 -2.80 -5.48 -19.73
C THR A 103 -2.71 -4.82 -18.36
N SER A 104 -3.29 -5.43 -17.32
CA SER A 104 -3.43 -4.80 -16.01
C SER A 104 -2.12 -4.89 -15.21
N SER A 105 -1.59 -3.73 -14.80
CA SER A 105 -0.40 -3.63 -13.95
C SER A 105 -0.61 -4.17 -12.53
N VAL A 106 -1.86 -4.49 -12.14
CA VAL A 106 -2.18 -5.13 -10.87
C VAL A 106 -1.45 -6.48 -10.71
N TRP A 107 -1.26 -7.22 -11.81
CA TRP A 107 -0.60 -8.52 -11.79
C TRP A 107 0.86 -8.40 -11.40
N VAL A 108 1.56 -7.37 -11.85
CA VAL A 108 2.96 -7.13 -11.43
C VAL A 108 3.03 -6.93 -9.92
N TYR A 109 2.02 -6.31 -9.30
CA TYR A 109 2.02 -6.10 -7.85
C TYR A 109 1.72 -7.37 -7.06
N ILE A 110 0.81 -8.21 -7.57
CA ILE A 110 0.40 -9.46 -6.93
C ILE A 110 1.44 -10.57 -7.17
N ILE A 111 1.88 -10.78 -8.41
CA ILE A 111 2.90 -11.79 -8.78
C ILE A 111 4.18 -11.56 -7.99
N ASN A 112 4.70 -10.34 -7.92
CA ASN A 112 5.91 -10.07 -7.13
C ASN A 112 5.77 -10.35 -5.62
N MET A 113 4.56 -10.52 -5.11
CA MET A 113 4.31 -10.95 -3.74
C MET A 113 4.19 -12.48 -3.63
N VAL A 114 3.58 -13.13 -4.62
CA VAL A 114 3.35 -14.58 -4.66
C VAL A 114 4.60 -15.34 -5.11
N ASP A 115 5.28 -14.88 -6.16
CA ASP A 115 6.46 -15.49 -6.80
C ASP A 115 7.79 -15.04 -6.17
N SER A 116 7.75 -14.47 -4.96
CA SER A 116 8.97 -14.03 -4.26
C SER A 116 9.87 -15.19 -3.82
N GLU A 117 9.39 -16.44 -3.89
CA GLU A 117 10.19 -17.64 -3.73
C GLU A 117 10.28 -18.40 -5.06
N HIS A 118 11.51 -18.60 -5.53
CA HIS A 118 11.79 -19.48 -6.65
C HIS A 118 11.61 -20.93 -6.20
N TRP A 119 10.46 -21.51 -6.52
CA TRP A 119 10.26 -22.95 -6.37
C TRP A 119 11.15 -23.69 -7.37
N ASP A 120 11.90 -24.66 -6.89
CA ASP A 120 12.53 -25.61 -7.78
C ASP A 120 11.42 -26.47 -8.42
N ARG A 121 11.49 -26.65 -9.74
CA ARG A 121 10.51 -27.44 -10.49
C ARG A 121 10.44 -28.88 -9.97
N THR A 122 11.51 -29.36 -9.35
CA THR A 122 11.61 -30.69 -8.75
C THR A 122 10.79 -30.85 -7.46
N THR A 123 10.53 -29.76 -6.73
CA THR A 123 9.79 -29.80 -5.46
C THR A 123 8.28 -29.59 -5.63
N PHE A 124 7.83 -29.21 -6.84
CA PHE A 124 6.43 -28.89 -7.13
C PHE A 124 5.46 -30.06 -6.90
N TYR A 125 5.92 -31.30 -7.06
CA TYR A 125 5.13 -32.52 -6.85
C TYR A 125 5.57 -33.34 -5.64
N ASP A 126 6.46 -32.82 -4.79
CA ASP A 126 6.87 -33.53 -3.58
C ASP A 126 5.80 -33.32 -2.49
N PRO A 127 5.05 -34.38 -2.11
CA PRO A 127 4.01 -34.26 -1.09
C PRO A 127 4.56 -33.96 0.31
N ASN A 128 5.88 -34.08 0.51
CA ASN A 128 6.56 -33.76 1.76
C ASN A 128 7.21 -32.37 1.74
N HIS A 129 7.16 -31.66 0.61
CA HIS A 129 7.76 -30.34 0.52
C HIS A 129 6.99 -29.34 1.40
N VAL A 130 7.72 -28.73 2.33
CA VAL A 130 7.16 -27.70 3.22
C VAL A 130 7.31 -26.36 2.51
N GLY A 131 6.22 -25.90 1.90
CA GLY A 131 6.19 -24.59 1.25
C GLY A 131 6.42 -23.42 2.23
N PRO A 132 6.61 -22.19 1.70
CA PRO A 132 6.79 -20.98 2.49
C PRO A 132 5.75 -20.83 3.57
N THR A 133 6.22 -20.52 4.77
CA THR A 133 5.38 -19.94 5.81
C THR A 133 5.09 -18.49 5.45
N CYS A 134 3.82 -18.10 5.56
CA CYS A 134 3.43 -16.70 5.46
C CYS A 134 4.22 -15.87 6.47
N TRP A 135 5.02 -14.89 6.00
CA TRP A 135 5.81 -14.03 6.87
C TRP A 135 4.96 -13.27 7.91
N GLN A 136 3.69 -13.01 7.60
CA GLN A 136 2.81 -12.22 8.45
C GLN A 136 2.09 -13.01 9.54
N CYS A 137 1.84 -14.32 9.36
CA CYS A 137 1.11 -15.13 10.34
C CYS A 137 1.80 -16.46 10.69
N GLY A 138 2.95 -16.77 10.09
CA GLY A 138 3.67 -18.03 10.27
C GLY A 138 2.93 -19.27 9.75
N SER A 139 1.70 -19.12 9.26
CA SER A 139 0.89 -20.23 8.76
C SER A 139 1.41 -20.68 7.40
N ARG A 140 1.37 -21.98 7.14
CA ARG A 140 1.74 -22.55 5.85
C ARG A 140 0.78 -22.03 4.79
N LYS A 141 1.30 -21.50 3.68
CA LYS A 141 0.45 -21.20 2.52
C LYS A 141 0.05 -22.52 1.89
N LEU A 142 -1.22 -22.92 2.06
CA LEU A 142 -1.81 -24.03 1.34
C LEU A 142 -2.17 -23.52 -0.05
N TYR A 143 -1.34 -23.84 -1.04
CA TYR A 143 -1.70 -23.68 -2.44
C TYR A 143 -2.43 -24.96 -2.86
N PHE A 144 -3.72 -24.84 -3.18
CA PHE A 144 -4.51 -25.89 -3.83
C PHE A 144 -4.37 -25.78 -5.34
#